data_AF-A0A5M8S4X5-F1
#
_entry.id   AF-A0A5M8S4X5-F1
#
_cell.length_a   1.000
_cell.length_b   1.000
_cell.length_c   1.000
_cell.angle_alpha   90.00
_cell.angle_beta   90.00
_cell.angle_gamma   90.00
#
_symmetry.space_group_name_H-M   'P 1'
#
loop_
_entity.id
_entity.type
_entity.pdbx_description
1 polymer ?
#
loop_
_entity_poly.entity_id
_entity_poly.type
_entity_poly.pdbx_seq_one_letter_code
_entity_poly.pdbx_strand_id
1 'polypeptide(L)'
;MKKTTLPRDKYFLRDLHKEIDLYDRKLAYLTNYVDFATPADREEAHGKMLAKRAPLEKTARELAASGVEFEQSELPRSFLA
;
A
#
# COMPACT_ATOMS: atom_id res chain seq x y z
N MET A 1 1.18 -24.83 -17.38
CA MET A 1 1.06 -24.45 -15.95
C MET A 1 -0.16 -23.55 -15.80
N LYS A 2 -1.20 -23.98 -15.07
CA LYS A 2 -2.35 -23.11 -14.77
C LYS A 2 -1.88 -22.10 -13.73
N LYS A 3 -1.80 -20.81 -14.08
CA LYS A 3 -1.60 -19.74 -13.10
C LYS A 3 -2.86 -19.76 -12.22
N THR A 4 -2.75 -20.23 -10.98
CA THR A 4 -3.79 -20.08 -9.96
C THR A 4 -3.91 -18.59 -9.68
N THR A 5 -4.83 -17.92 -10.37
CA THR A 5 -5.19 -16.55 -10.05
C THR A 5 -5.81 -16.58 -8.65
N LEU A 6 -5.17 -15.93 -7.68
CA LEU A 6 -5.75 -15.77 -6.36
C LEU A 6 -7.13 -15.13 -6.50
N PRO A 7 -8.16 -15.63 -5.80
CA PRO A 7 -9.46 -15.00 -5.79
C PRO A 7 -9.31 -13.53 -5.41
N ARG A 8 -9.79 -12.62 -6.24
CA ARG A 8 -9.77 -11.17 -5.97
C ARG A 8 -11.01 -10.80 -5.13
N ASP A 9 -11.15 -11.48 -4.00
CA ASP A 9 -12.27 -11.34 -3.08
C ASP A 9 -11.96 -10.37 -1.94
N LYS A 10 -12.87 -10.28 -0.95
CA LYS A 10 -12.71 -9.39 0.21
C LYS A 10 -11.45 -9.66 1.03
N TYR A 11 -10.99 -10.91 1.08
CA TYR A 11 -9.78 -11.25 1.84
C TYR A 11 -8.54 -10.78 1.10
N PHE A 12 -8.53 -10.89 -0.23
CA PHE A 12 -7.48 -10.31 -1.06
C PHE A 12 -7.44 -8.78 -0.94
N LEU A 13 -8.60 -8.11 -0.96
CA LEU A 13 -8.67 -6.66 -0.75
C LEU A 13 -8.14 -6.26 0.64
N ARG A 14 -8.50 -7.01 1.68
CA ARG A 14 -7.97 -6.80 3.04
C ARG A 14 -6.45 -6.95 3.11
N ASP A 15 -5.88 -7.93 2.42
CA ASP A 15 -4.43 -8.12 2.42
C ASP A 15 -3.70 -7.00 1.64
N LEU A 16 -4.30 -6.51 0.55
CA LEU A 16 -3.81 -5.29 -0.11
C LEU A 16 -3.84 -4.08 0.82
N HIS A 17 -4.93 -3.88 1.56
CA HIS A 17 -5.01 -2.79 2.54
C HIS A 17 -3.92 -2.89 3.61
N LYS A 18 -3.68 -4.08 4.17
CA LYS A 18 -2.59 -4.30 5.14
C LYS A 18 -1.22 -4.00 4.54
N GLU A 19 -0.98 -4.39 3.30
CA GLU A 19 0.30 -4.13 2.63
C GLU A 19 0.49 -2.64 2.35
N ILE A 20 -0.56 -1.93 1.91
CA ILE A 20 -0.54 -0.47 1.76
C ILE A 20 -0.23 0.19 3.10
N ASP A 21 -0.89 -0.22 4.19
CA ASP A 21 -0.65 0.33 5.53
C ASP A 21 0.80 0.09 6.02
N LEU A 22 1.40 -1.05 5.65
CA LEU A 22 2.80 -1.31 5.93
C LEU A 22 3.71 -0.32 5.19
N TYR A 23 3.44 -0.01 3.93
CA TYR A 23 4.19 1.01 3.18
C TYR A 23 3.94 2.41 3.74
N ASP A 24 2.73 2.74 4.17
CA ASP A 24 2.42 4.02 4.83
C ASP A 24 3.27 4.20 6.09
N ARG A 25 3.36 3.16 6.93
CA ARG A 25 4.22 3.18 8.12
C ARG A 25 5.70 3.31 7.79
N LYS A 26 6.17 2.64 6.73
CA LYS A 26 7.55 2.77 6.26
C LYS A 26 7.83 4.19 5.78
N LEU A 27 6.95 4.78 4.97
CA LEU A 27 7.07 6.15 4.49
C LEU A 27 7.10 7.15 5.66
N ALA A 28 6.19 6.99 6.63
CA ALA A 28 6.19 7.78 7.85
C ALA A 28 7.50 7.61 8.64
N TYR A 29 8.04 6.38 8.71
CA TYR A 29 9.30 6.13 9.38
C TYR A 29 10.47 6.83 8.69
N LEU A 30 10.59 6.69 7.37
CA LEU A 30 11.61 7.38 6.57
C LEU A 30 11.52 8.90 6.72
N THR A 31 10.32 9.46 6.85
CA THR A 31 10.14 10.91 7.02
C THR A 31 10.55 11.41 8.40
N ASN A 32 10.27 10.65 9.45
CA ASN A 32 10.34 11.15 10.82
C ASN A 32 11.57 10.70 11.62
N TYR A 33 12.20 9.59 11.23
CA TYR A 33 13.21 8.93 12.09
C TYR A 33 14.51 8.56 11.39
N VAL A 34 14.59 8.67 10.06
CA VAL A 34 15.81 8.31 9.33
C VAL A 34 16.62 9.54 8.99
N ASP A 35 17.86 9.57 9.48
CA ASP A 35 18.86 10.53 9.05
C ASP A 35 19.50 10.04 7.74
N PHE A 36 19.27 10.79 6.67
CA PHE A 36 19.88 10.54 5.38
C PHE A 36 21.15 11.37 5.22
N ALA A 37 22.17 10.78 4.61
CA ALA A 37 23.42 11.49 4.32
C ALA A 37 23.21 12.65 3.35
N THR A 38 22.28 12.50 2.40
CA THR A 38 21.89 13.56 1.46
C THR A 38 20.38 13.62 1.26
N PRO A 39 19.84 14.77 0.80
CA PRO A 39 18.45 14.87 0.36
C PRO A 39 18.10 13.89 -0.77
N ALA A 40 19.06 13.62 -1.67
CA ALA A 40 18.87 12.68 -2.78
C ALA A 40 18.64 11.25 -2.28
N ASP A 41 19.37 10.80 -1.24
CA ASP A 41 19.17 9.48 -0.63
C ASP A 41 17.76 9.35 -0.02
N ARG A 42 17.28 10.44 0.59
CA ARG A 42 15.92 10.50 1.13
C ARG A 42 14.89 10.36 0.02
N GLU A 43 15.03 11.13 -1.05
CA GLU A 43 14.13 11.10 -2.21
C GLU A 43 14.12 9.72 -2.88
N GLU A 44 15.29 9.10 -3.05
CA GLU A 44 15.40 7.77 -3.63
C GLU A 44 14.69 6.72 -2.75
N ALA A 45 14.93 6.75 -1.43
CA ALA A 45 14.30 5.82 -0.50
C ALA A 45 12.77 5.99 -0.46
N HIS A 46 12.29 7.25 -0.43
CA HIS A 46 10.85 7.57 -0.52
C HIS A 46 10.25 7.08 -1.84
N GLY A 47 10.89 7.42 -2.96
CA GLY A 47 10.45 7.04 -4.30
C GLY A 47 10.33 5.52 -4.46
N LYS A 48 11.29 4.75 -3.93
CA LYS A 48 11.22 3.28 -3.93
C LYS A 48 10.02 2.74 -3.16
N MET A 49 9.68 3.33 -2.01
CA MET A 49 8.51 2.90 -1.23
C MET A 49 7.20 3.29 -1.92
N LEU A 50 7.11 4.49 -2.48
CA LEU A 50 5.96 4.94 -3.26
C LEU A 50 5.73 4.07 -4.50
N ALA A 51 6.79 3.74 -5.24
CA ALA A 51 6.70 2.89 -6.42
C ALA A 51 6.18 1.48 -6.11
N LYS A 52 6.50 0.93 -4.94
CA LYS A 52 5.96 -0.35 -4.47
C LYS A 52 4.50 -0.25 -4.01
N ARG A 53 4.14 0.85 -3.37
CA ARG A 53 2.78 1.10 -2.86
C ARG A 53 1.76 1.38 -3.99
N ALA A 54 2.16 2.14 -5.00
CA ALA A 54 1.29 2.61 -6.09
C ALA A 54 0.46 1.50 -6.79
N PRO A 55 1.04 0.36 -7.25
CA PRO A 55 0.25 -0.69 -7.89
C PRO A 55 -0.75 -1.37 -6.92
N LEU A 56 -0.42 -1.47 -5.63
CA LEU A 56 -1.30 -2.03 -4.62
C LEU A 56 -2.51 -1.12 -4.40
N GLU A 57 -2.27 0.18 -4.24
CA GLU A 57 -3.33 1.18 -4.11
C GLU A 57 -4.26 1.17 -5.32
N LYS A 58 -3.70 1.18 -6.54
CA LYS A 58 -4.50 1.10 -7.76
C LYS A 58 -5.41 -0.14 -7.75
N THR A 59 -4.84 -1.30 -7.42
CA THR A 59 -5.56 -2.57 -7.37
C THR A 59 -6.66 -2.56 -6.31
N ALA A 60 -6.39 -2.03 -5.11
CA ALA A 60 -7.36 -1.94 -4.03
C ALA A 60 -8.56 -1.04 -4.42
N ARG A 61 -8.28 0.12 -5.02
CA ARG A 61 -9.31 1.04 -5.52
C ARG A 61 -10.17 0.42 -6.62
N GLU A 62 -9.56 -0.30 -7.55
CA GLU A 62 -10.29 -1.05 -8.60
C GLU A 62 -11.23 -2.10 -8.01
N LEU A 63 -10.77 -2.84 -6.99
CA LEU A 63 -11.60 -3.87 -6.34
C LEU A 63 -12.76 -3.28 -5.56
N ALA A 64 -12.51 -2.23 -4.78
CA ALA A 64 -13.57 -1.48 -4.10
C ALA A 64 -14.61 -0.93 -5.09
N ALA A 65 -14.16 -0.35 -6.21
CA ALA A 65 -15.05 0.13 -7.28
C ALA A 65 -15.84 -0.98 -7.97
N SER A 66 -15.30 -2.21 -8.02
CA SER A 66 -15.99 -3.39 -8.55
C SER A 66 -17.00 -4.01 -7.59
N GLY A 67 -17.18 -3.42 -6.40
CA GLY A 67 -18.15 -3.87 -5.39
C GLY A 67 -17.63 -4.95 -4.45
N VAL A 68 -16.31 -5.18 -4.39
CA VAL A 68 -15.73 -6.04 -3.36
C VAL A 68 -15.89 -5.37 -1.99
N GLU A 69 -16.61 -6.04 -1.11
CA GLU A 69 -16.85 -5.56 0.26
C GLU A 69 -15.55 -5.49 1.08
N PHE A 70 -15.45 -4.48 1.94
CA PHE A 70 -14.37 -4.32 2.92
C PHE A 70 -14.92 -3.59 4.16
N GLU A 71 -14.27 -3.77 5.31
CA GLU A 71 -14.61 -3.03 6.52
C GLU A 71 -13.80 -1.74 6.61
N GLN A 72 -14.40 -0.65 7.11
CA GLN A 72 -13.68 0.62 7.29
C GLN A 72 -12.49 0.50 8.25
N SER A 73 -12.60 -0.36 9.27
CA SER A 73 -11.54 -0.71 10.22
C SER A 73 -10.31 -1.34 9.56
N GLU A 74 -10.47 -1.90 8.35
CA GLU A 74 -9.40 -2.54 7.59
C GLU A 74 -8.70 -1.58 6.63
N LEU A 75 -9.17 -0.33 6.49
CA LEU A 75 -8.56 0.65 5.59
C LEU A 75 -7.16 1.06 6.08
N PRO A 76 -6.20 1.22 5.16
CA PRO A 76 -4.89 1.75 5.51
C PRO A 76 -5.02 3.21 5.94
N ARG A 77 -4.08 3.68 6.78
CA ARG A 77 -4.09 5.06 7.31
C ARG A 77 -4.21 6.12 6.21
N SER A 78 -3.55 5.91 5.07
CA SER A 78 -3.62 6.84 3.93
C SER A 78 -4.99 6.93 3.25
N PHE A 79 -5.93 6.00 3.51
CA PHE A 79 -7.28 6.01 2.94
C PHE A 79 -8.32 6.58 3.91
N LEU A 80 -7.94 6.84 5.17
CA LEU A 80 -8.79 7.44 6.20
C LEU A 80 -8.60 8.96 6.32
N ALA A 81 -7.58 9.51 5.66
CA ALA A 81 -7.19 10.91 5.72
C ALA A 81 -7.98 11.80 4.75
#